data_AF-A0A7X7GU94-F1
#
_entry.id   AF-A0A7X7GU94-F1
#
_cell.length_a   1.000
_cell.length_b   1.000
_cell.length_c   1.000
_cell.angle_alpha   90.00
_cell.angle_beta   90.00
_cell.angle_gamma   90.00
#
_symmetry.space_group_name_H-M   'P 1'
#
loop_
_entity.id
_entity.type
_entity.pdbx_description
1 polymer ?
#
loop_
_entity_poly.entity_id
_entity_poly.type
_entity_poly.pdbx_seq_one_letter_code
_entity_poly.pdbx_strand_id
1 'polypeptide(L)'
;MNDYLEDHRPSEWLRHLLETADGYHQLLEHSGCLTRAAYRLARARCRVHSLPSNLPTARELGAAAAELCELLDRERPSATTLASECERLGLHVIVPLSRSAA
;
A
#
# COMPACT_ATOMS: atom_id res chain seq x y z
N MET A 1 8.96 7.08 -10.98
CA MET A 1 7.80 7.30 -10.10
C MET A 1 7.91 8.70 -9.50
N ASN A 2 6.81 9.45 -9.38
CA ASN A 2 6.85 10.83 -8.86
C ASN A 2 6.50 10.88 -7.37
N ASP A 3 7.52 10.75 -6.52
CA ASP A 3 7.36 10.73 -5.05
C ASP A 3 6.85 12.08 -4.51
N TYR A 4 7.13 13.19 -5.21
CA TYR A 4 6.59 14.50 -4.84
C TYR A 4 5.07 14.54 -4.94
N LEU A 5 4.49 13.96 -5.99
CA LEU A 5 3.03 13.85 -6.13
C LEU A 5 2.45 12.93 -5.06
N GLU A 6 3.09 11.80 -4.75
CA GLU A 6 2.65 10.92 -3.67
C GLU A 6 2.51 11.69 -2.34
N ASP A 7 3.51 12.53 -2.04
CA ASP A 7 3.56 13.23 -0.77
C ASP A 7 2.69 14.49 -0.71
N HIS A 8 2.48 15.23 -1.79
CA HIS A 8 1.78 16.52 -1.74
C HIS A 8 0.39 16.48 -2.38
N ARG A 9 0.19 15.60 -3.37
CA ARG A 9 -1.03 15.52 -4.18
C ARG A 9 -1.42 14.06 -4.41
N PRO A 10 -1.73 13.30 -3.34
CA PRO A 10 -1.95 11.86 -3.42
C PRO A 10 -3.10 11.47 -4.36
N SER A 11 -4.14 12.30 -4.51
CA SER A 11 -5.20 12.07 -5.51
C SER A 11 -4.67 12.13 -6.95
N GLU A 12 -3.79 13.08 -7.25
CA GLU A 12 -3.16 13.18 -8.58
C GLU A 12 -2.19 12.02 -8.82
N TRP A 13 -1.45 11.60 -7.78
CA TRP A 13 -0.58 10.44 -7.86
C TRP A 13 -1.34 9.15 -8.13
N LEU A 14 -2.45 8.91 -7.42
CA LEU A 14 -3.33 7.76 -7.65
C LEU A 14 -3.92 7.77 -9.06
N ARG A 15 -4.37 8.94 -9.54
CA ARG A 15 -4.87 9.10 -10.91
C ARG A 15 -3.77 8.80 -11.94
N HIS A 16 -2.54 9.30 -11.71
CA HIS A 16 -1.41 9.04 -12.58
C HIS A 16 -1.05 7.55 -12.67
N LEU A 17 -1.13 6.81 -11.57
CA LEU A 17 -0.93 5.35 -11.57
C LEU A 17 -1.94 4.63 -12.47
N LEU A 18 -3.21 5.05 -12.43
CA LEU A 18 -4.30 4.45 -13.22
C LEU A 18 -4.22 4.81 -14.71
N GLU A 19 -3.84 6.04 -15.02
CA GLU A 19 -3.76 6.54 -16.41
C GLU A 19 -2.49 6.08 -17.14
N THR A 20 -1.45 5.69 -16.40
CA THR A 20 -0.19 5.21 -16.98
C THR A 20 -0.31 3.71 -17.24
N ALA A 21 -0.13 3.29 -18.50
CA ALA A 21 -0.26 1.88 -18.92
C ALA A 21 0.52 0.90 -18.02
N ASP A 22 1.75 1.26 -17.62
CA ASP A 22 2.60 0.47 -16.73
C ASP A 22 2.72 1.04 -15.32
N GLY A 23 1.77 1.87 -14.87
CA GLY A 23 1.89 2.63 -13.61
C GLY A 23 2.13 1.73 -12.39
N TYR A 24 1.43 0.60 -12.31
CA TYR A 24 1.59 -0.38 -11.23
C TYR A 24 2.89 -1.19 -11.33
N HIS A 25 3.36 -1.50 -12.54
CA HIS A 25 4.67 -2.11 -12.75
C HIS A 25 5.79 -1.17 -12.28
N GLN A 26 5.73 0.10 -12.69
CA GLN A 26 6.67 1.12 -12.25
C GLN A 26 6.62 1.33 -10.74
N LEU A 27 5.44 1.26 -10.11
CA LEU A 27 5.30 1.33 -8.66
C LEU A 27 6.06 0.22 -7.97
N LEU A 28 5.90 -1.01 -8.46
CA LEU A 28 6.58 -2.16 -7.91
C LEU A 28 8.10 -2.05 -8.07
N GLU A 29 8.58 -1.73 -9.27
CA GLU A 29 10.01 -1.56 -9.54
C GLU A 29 10.64 -0.49 -8.66
N HIS A 30 10.03 0.69 -8.60
CA HIS A 30 10.57 1.80 -7.80
C HIS A 30 10.54 1.54 -6.30
N SER A 31 9.59 0.71 -5.84
CA SER A 31 9.47 0.33 -4.43
C SER A 31 10.42 -0.82 -4.07
N GLY A 32 10.94 -1.54 -5.06
CA GLY A 32 11.85 -2.68 -4.90
C GLY A 32 11.22 -3.96 -4.35
N CYS A 33 10.03 -3.88 -3.76
CA CYS A 33 9.28 -5.04 -3.26
C CYS A 33 7.77 -4.75 -3.20
N LEU A 34 6.99 -5.83 -3.24
CA LEU A 34 5.52 -5.77 -3.20
C LEU A 34 5.01 -5.10 -1.91
N THR A 35 5.58 -5.43 -0.76
CA THR A 35 5.14 -4.86 0.53
C THR A 35 5.26 -3.34 0.55
N ARG A 36 6.38 -2.78 0.07
CA ARG A 36 6.57 -1.34 0.00
C ARG A 36 5.64 -0.70 -1.05
N ALA A 37 5.45 -1.33 -2.20
CA ALA A 37 4.51 -0.86 -3.22
C ALA A 37 3.06 -0.81 -2.68
N ALA A 38 2.62 -1.88 -2.04
CA ALA A 38 1.31 -1.98 -1.42
C ALA A 38 1.14 -0.94 -0.31
N TYR A 39 2.17 -0.72 0.51
CA TYR A 39 2.16 0.29 1.56
C TYR A 39 1.99 1.70 0.99
N ARG A 40 2.74 2.06 -0.06
CA ARG A 40 2.61 3.36 -0.73
C ARG A 40 1.22 3.58 -1.31
N LEU A 41 0.69 2.57 -2.00
CA LEU A 41 -0.67 2.61 -2.54
C LEU A 41 -1.73 2.78 -1.44
N ALA A 42 -1.62 1.99 -0.36
CA ALA A 42 -2.53 2.06 0.78
C ALA A 42 -2.43 3.43 1.48
N ARG A 43 -1.21 3.92 1.74
CA ARG A 43 -0.98 5.24 2.37
C ARG A 43 -1.55 6.37 1.53
N ALA A 44 -1.33 6.38 0.22
CA ALA A 44 -1.90 7.40 -0.66
C ALA A 44 -3.44 7.39 -0.61
N ARG A 45 -4.06 6.21 -0.58
CA ARG A 45 -5.52 6.05 -0.40
C ARG A 45 -6.00 6.57 0.94
N CYS A 46 -5.35 6.21 2.04
CA CYS A 46 -5.67 6.72 3.38
C CYS A 46 -5.64 8.24 3.45
N ARG A 47 -4.77 8.90 2.67
CA ARG A 47 -4.63 10.36 2.66
C ARG A 47 -5.67 11.10 1.81
N VAL A 48 -6.41 10.41 0.95
CA VAL A 48 -7.48 11.00 0.11
C VAL A 48 -8.89 10.69 0.64
N HIS A 49 -9.01 9.84 1.66
CA HIS A 49 -10.29 9.56 2.32
C HIS A 49 -10.85 10.78 3.08
N SER A 50 -12.15 10.73 3.38
CA SER A 50 -12.86 11.76 4.14
C SER A 50 -12.31 12.00 5.54
N LEU A 51 -11.73 10.96 6.15
CA LEU A 51 -10.95 11.03 7.38
C LEU A 51 -9.50 10.64 7.06
N PRO A 52 -8.64 11.60 6.70
CA PRO A 52 -7.30 11.30 6.22
C PRO A 52 -6.41 10.73 7.32
N SER A 53 -5.66 9.68 6.98
CA SER A 53 -4.63 9.08 7.84
C SER A 53 -3.31 8.96 7.07
N ASN A 54 -2.19 9.13 7.78
CA ASN A 54 -0.85 8.90 7.23
C ASN A 54 -0.39 7.44 7.35
N LEU A 55 -1.10 6.63 8.14
CA LEU A 55 -0.76 5.24 8.40
C LEU A 55 -1.91 4.34 7.92
N PRO A 56 -1.64 3.40 6.99
CA PRO A 56 -2.62 2.42 6.60
C PRO A 56 -2.81 1.39 7.70
N THR A 57 -4.02 0.83 7.77
CA THR A 57 -4.31 -0.38 8.55
C THR A 57 -3.74 -1.61 7.86
N ALA A 58 -3.54 -2.70 8.62
CA ALA A 58 -3.15 -3.99 8.04
C ALA A 58 -4.17 -4.49 6.98
N ARG A 59 -5.45 -4.14 7.15
CA ARG A 59 -6.51 -4.45 6.18
C ARG A 59 -6.33 -3.67 4.87
N GLU A 60 -6.05 -2.37 4.95
CA GLU A 60 -5.81 -1.53 3.77
C GLU A 60 -4.53 -1.95 3.04
N LEU A 61 -3.47 -2.29 3.77
CA LEU A 61 -2.27 -2.88 3.20
C LEU A 61 -2.58 -4.18 2.44
N GLY A 62 -3.33 -5.09 3.07
CA GLY A 62 -3.69 -6.38 2.46
C GLY A 62 -4.55 -6.20 1.20
N ALA A 63 -5.49 -5.25 1.21
CA ALA A 63 -6.29 -4.91 0.04
C ALA A 63 -5.43 -4.36 -1.10
N ALA A 64 -4.51 -3.43 -0.80
CA ALA A 64 -3.58 -2.89 -1.80
C ALA A 64 -2.63 -3.95 -2.35
N ALA A 65 -2.13 -4.86 -1.50
CA ALA A 65 -1.29 -5.97 -1.94
C ALA A 65 -2.05 -6.94 -2.83
N ALA A 66 -3.30 -7.27 -2.51
CA ALA A 66 -4.15 -8.12 -3.33
C ALA A 66 -4.37 -7.52 -4.72
N GLU A 67 -4.73 -6.23 -4.80
CA GLU A 67 -4.91 -5.54 -6.07
C GLU A 67 -3.64 -5.53 -6.92
N LEU A 68 -2.47 -5.24 -6.32
CA LEU A 68 -1.20 -5.29 -7.05
C LEU A 68 -0.88 -6.70 -7.55
N CYS A 69 -1.21 -7.74 -6.79
CA CYS A 69 -0.99 -9.12 -7.21
C CYS A 69 -1.91 -9.51 -8.38
N GLU A 70 -3.18 -9.11 -8.33
CA GLU A 70 -4.14 -9.34 -9.41
C GLU A 70 -3.74 -8.62 -10.69
N LEU A 71 -3.34 -7.35 -10.60
CA LEU A 71 -2.97 -6.54 -11.76
C LEU A 71 -1.63 -6.95 -12.39
N LEU A 72 -0.69 -7.46 -11.60
CA LEU A 72 0.66 -7.82 -12.04
C LEU A 72 0.85 -9.33 -12.24
N ASP A 73 -0.23 -10.12 -12.14
CA ASP A 73 -0.25 -11.58 -12.22
C ASP A 73 0.81 -12.24 -11.30
N ARG A 74 0.75 -11.90 -9.99
CA ARG A 74 1.67 -12.39 -8.96
C ARG A 74 0.96 -13.16 -7.86
N GLU A 75 1.70 -14.03 -7.20
CA GLU A 75 1.20 -14.72 -6.00
C GLU A 75 1.05 -13.75 -4.83
N ARG A 76 -0.11 -13.81 -4.17
CA ARG A 76 -0.41 -12.97 -3.02
C ARG A 76 0.25 -13.50 -1.75
N PRO A 77 1.12 -12.72 -1.08
CA PRO A 77 1.68 -13.11 0.20
C PRO A 77 0.60 -13.21 1.28
N SER A 78 0.83 -14.06 2.28
CA SER A 78 -0.05 -14.16 3.44
C SER A 78 -0.05 -12.85 4.24
N ALA A 79 -1.11 -12.61 5.02
CA ALA A 79 -1.20 -11.45 5.90
C ALA A 79 -0.03 -11.41 6.92
N THR A 80 0.36 -12.57 7.44
CA THR A 80 1.52 -12.71 8.35
C THR A 80 2.82 -12.31 7.66
N THR A 81 3.03 -12.77 6.42
CA THR A 81 4.21 -12.40 5.62
C THR A 81 4.26 -10.89 5.38
N LEU A 82 3.13 -10.28 4.98
CA LEU A 82 3.06 -8.82 4.78
C LEU A 82 3.37 -8.05 6.07
N ALA A 83 2.84 -8.48 7.22
CA ALA A 83 3.09 -7.84 8.50
C ALA A 83 4.57 -7.93 8.90
N SER A 84 5.18 -9.12 8.85
CA SER A 84 6.61 -9.30 9.15
C SER A 84 7.51 -8.50 8.21
N GLU A 85 7.16 -8.41 6.92
CA GLU A 85 7.90 -7.61 5.95
C GLU A 85 7.76 -6.11 6.23
N CYS A 86 6.58 -5.63 6.64
CA CYS A 86 6.38 -4.26 7.08
C CYS A 86 7.29 -3.92 8.27
N GLU A 87 7.32 -4.76 9.30
CA GLU A 87 8.21 -4.60 10.46
C GLU A 87 9.68 -4.54 10.03
N ARG A 88 10.12 -5.48 9.19
CA ARG A 88 11.49 -5.54 8.66
C ARG A 88 11.88 -4.28 7.88
N LEU A 89 10.92 -3.68 7.17
CA LEU A 89 11.12 -2.48 6.36
C LEU A 89 10.91 -1.17 7.13
N GLY A 90 10.56 -1.23 8.42
CA GLY A 90 10.23 -0.05 9.23
C GLY A 90 8.93 0.65 8.80
N LEU A 91 8.01 -0.08 8.17
CA LEU A 91 6.72 0.42 7.71
C LEU A 91 5.65 0.18 8.77
N HIS A 92 5.12 1.26 9.34
CA HIS A 92 4.13 1.17 10.41
C HIS A 92 2.71 1.01 9.86
N VAL A 93 2.02 -0.05 10.28
CA VAL A 93 0.61 -0.27 9.99
C VAL A 93 -0.22 -0.33 11.25
N ILE A 94 -1.46 0.13 11.18
CA ILE A 94 -2.42 0.02 12.28
C ILE A 94 -2.99 -1.39 12.28
N VAL A 95 -2.64 -2.17 13.31
CA VAL A 95 -3.24 -3.49 13.56
C VAL A 95 -4.43 -3.33 14.52
N PRO A 96 -5.57 -3.97 14.25
CA PRO A 96 -6.67 -3.96 15.21
C PRO A 96 -6.21 -4.66 16.49
N LEU A 97 -6.44 -4.01 17.64
CA LEU A 97 -6.27 -4.64 18.93
C LEU A 97 -7.23 -5.83 18.99
N SER A 98 -6.70 -7.05 19.03
CA SER A 98 -7.50 -8.22 19.33
C SER A 98 -8.16 -7.96 20.69
N ARG A 99 -9.50 -7.90 20.73
CA ARG A 99 -10.19 -8.03 22.01
C ARG A 99 -9.94 -9.46 22.47
N SER A 100 -9.07 -9.65 23.46
CA SER A 100 -9.15 -10.87 24.26
C SER A 100 -10.56 -10.93 24.82
N ALA A 101 -11.33 -11.92 24.38
CA ALA A 101 -12.55 -12.29 25.05
C ALA A 101 -12.15 -12.69 26.49
N ALA A 102 -12.65 -11.92 27.46
CA ALA A 102 -12.65 -12.31 28.86
C ALA A 102 -13.74 -13.37 29.11
#